data_AF-A0A2D4GKM8-F1
#
_entry.id   AF-A0A2D4GKM8-F1
#
_cell.length_a   1.000
_cell.length_b   1.000
_cell.length_c   1.000
_cell.angle_alpha   90.00
_cell.angle_beta   90.00
_cell.angle_gamma   90.00
#
_symmetry.space_group_name_H-M   'P 1'
#
loop_
_entity.id
_entity.type
_entity.pdbx_description
1 polymer ?
#
loop_
_entity_poly.entity_id
_entity_poly.type
_entity_poly.pdbx_seq_one_letter_code
_entity_poly.pdbx_strand_id
1 'polypeptide(L)'
;EYQMYLHDDAWTKAETDHLFDLSRRFDLRFVVIHDRYDHQQFKKRSVEDLKERYYHICAKLANIRAAPGTDLKIPVFDAGHERRRKEQLERLYNRTPEQVAEEEYLIQELRKIEARKKEREKRTQDLQKLITAADTTTEQRRAERKAPKKKLPQKKETEKPAVPETAGIKFPDFKSAGVTLRSQRMKLPSSVGQKKIKALEQMLMELGVDLNPMPTEEIVQMFNELRSDLVLLYELKQAFANCEYELQMLRHRYEALAKAGSTGPSTDGG
;
A
#
# COMPACT_ATOMS: atom_id res chain seq x y z
N GLU A 1 -36.00 21.30 19.52
CA GLU A 1 -34.78 20.88 18.81
C GLU A 1 -34.59 21.59 17.47
N TYR A 2 -35.55 21.57 16.54
CA TYR A 2 -35.39 22.17 15.21
C TYR A 2 -34.93 23.63 15.22
N GLN A 3 -35.65 24.50 15.92
CA GLN A 3 -35.38 25.95 15.97
C GLN A 3 -33.99 26.29 16.52
N MET A 4 -33.45 25.45 17.41
CA MET A 4 -32.19 25.74 18.08
C MET A 4 -30.98 25.20 17.32
N TYR A 5 -31.12 24.07 16.62
CA TYR A 5 -29.95 23.32 16.13
C TYR A 5 -30.01 22.87 14.68
N LEU A 6 -31.20 22.84 14.06
CA LEU A 6 -31.41 22.24 12.73
C LEU A 6 -31.83 23.28 11.69
N HIS A 7 -31.82 24.57 12.04
CA HIS A 7 -32.10 25.63 11.07
C HIS A 7 -31.06 25.63 9.94
N ASP A 8 -31.48 26.01 8.76
CA ASP A 8 -30.65 26.08 7.56
C ASP A 8 -31.32 27.05 6.58
N ASP A 9 -30.56 28.01 6.05
CA ASP A 9 -31.08 29.09 5.21
C ASP A 9 -31.69 28.57 3.90
N ALA A 10 -31.22 27.40 3.44
CA ALA A 10 -31.68 26.79 2.21
C ALA A 10 -32.84 25.79 2.45
N TRP A 11 -33.20 25.48 3.70
CA TRP A 11 -34.19 24.45 4.05
C TRP A 11 -35.22 24.95 5.08
N THR A 12 -36.48 24.95 4.67
CA THR A 12 -37.57 25.28 5.60
C THR A 12 -37.87 24.11 6.54
N LYS A 13 -38.50 24.42 7.68
CA LYS A 13 -38.97 23.38 8.61
C LYS A 13 -39.98 22.46 7.94
N ALA A 14 -40.93 23.01 7.19
CA ALA A 14 -41.94 22.22 6.46
C ALA A 14 -41.29 21.26 5.45
N GLU A 15 -40.30 21.74 4.69
CA GLU A 15 -39.56 20.91 3.74
C GLU A 15 -38.77 19.79 4.45
N THR A 16 -38.15 20.11 5.59
CA THR A 16 -37.42 19.10 6.38
C THR A 16 -38.35 18.06 7.00
N ASP A 17 -39.51 18.49 7.52
CA ASP A 17 -40.52 17.58 8.06
C ASP A 17 -41.06 16.65 6.97
N HIS A 18 -41.30 17.19 5.76
CA HIS A 18 -41.69 16.41 4.58
C HIS A 18 -40.64 15.36 4.20
N LEU A 19 -39.36 15.74 4.16
CA LEU A 19 -38.27 14.79 3.91
C LEU A 19 -38.27 13.64 4.93
N PHE A 20 -38.44 13.95 6.22
CA PHE A 20 -38.46 12.93 7.27
C PHE A 20 -39.74 12.06 7.24
N ASP A 21 -40.88 12.61 6.80
CA ASP A 21 -42.09 11.84 6.55
C ASP A 21 -41.89 10.81 5.44
N LEU A 22 -41.42 11.25 4.27
CA LEU A 22 -41.10 10.35 3.16
C LEU A 22 -40.03 9.32 3.54
N SER A 23 -39.04 9.74 4.33
CA SER A 23 -37.97 8.85 4.83
C SER A 23 -38.51 7.71 5.68
N ARG A 24 -39.53 7.97 6.51
CA ARG A 24 -40.23 6.95 7.31
C ARG A 24 -41.13 6.07 6.45
N ARG A 25 -41.84 6.65 5.48
CA ARG A 25 -42.79 5.93 4.62
C ARG A 25 -42.15 5.03 3.58
N PHE A 26 -40.93 5.36 3.16
CA PHE A 26 -40.22 4.65 2.08
C PHE A 26 -38.89 4.04 2.52
N ASP A 27 -38.72 3.78 3.82
CA ASP A 27 -37.57 3.05 4.39
C ASP A 27 -36.22 3.56 3.88
N LEU A 28 -36.03 4.89 3.86
CA LEU A 28 -34.81 5.56 3.37
C LEU A 28 -34.40 5.22 1.92
N ARG A 29 -35.34 4.75 1.09
CA ARG A 29 -35.10 4.56 -0.34
C ARG A 29 -35.10 5.92 -1.06
N PHE A 30 -33.97 6.62 -1.00
CA PHE A 30 -33.84 8.00 -1.49
C PHE A 30 -34.23 8.21 -2.96
N VAL A 31 -34.11 7.19 -3.82
CA VAL A 31 -34.60 7.27 -5.21
C VAL A 31 -36.13 7.40 -5.25
N VAL A 32 -36.83 6.65 -4.41
CA VAL A 32 -38.30 6.71 -4.28
C VAL A 32 -38.73 8.02 -3.59
N ILE A 33 -37.99 8.43 -2.56
CA ILE A 33 -38.23 9.70 -1.86
C ILE A 33 -38.12 10.88 -2.83
N HIS A 34 -37.08 10.88 -3.66
CA HIS A 34 -36.87 11.92 -4.67
C HIS A 34 -38.00 11.91 -5.73
N ASP A 35 -38.42 10.74 -6.20
CA ASP A 35 -39.54 10.60 -7.14
C ASP A 35 -40.87 11.13 -6.56
N ARG A 36 -41.12 10.89 -5.27
CA ARG A 36 -42.34 11.32 -4.55
C ARG A 36 -42.21 12.67 -3.87
N TYR A 37 -41.15 13.42 -4.15
CA TYR A 37 -40.90 14.70 -3.51
C TYR A 37 -41.90 15.75 -4.01
N ASP A 38 -42.37 16.63 -3.12
CA ASP A 38 -43.36 17.63 -3.50
C ASP A 38 -42.66 18.81 -4.17
N HIS A 39 -42.48 18.70 -5.47
CA HIS A 39 -41.86 19.73 -6.31
C HIS A 39 -42.79 20.91 -6.62
N GLN A 40 -44.06 20.88 -6.20
CA GLN A 40 -44.96 22.02 -6.33
C GLN A 40 -44.76 23.00 -5.16
N GLN A 41 -44.62 22.45 -3.95
CA GLN A 41 -44.41 23.25 -2.74
C GLN A 41 -42.95 23.59 -2.49
N PHE A 42 -42.02 22.69 -2.86
CA PHE A 42 -40.60 22.82 -2.57
C PHE A 42 -39.77 22.88 -3.84
N LYS A 43 -38.60 23.52 -3.75
CA LYS A 43 -37.68 23.59 -4.90
C LYS A 43 -37.19 22.20 -5.30
N LYS A 44 -36.79 22.06 -6.57
CA LYS A 44 -36.18 20.82 -7.05
C LYS A 44 -34.87 20.55 -6.31
N ARG A 45 -34.74 19.33 -5.78
CA ARG A 45 -33.57 18.83 -5.05
C ARG A 45 -33.04 17.62 -5.76
N SER A 46 -31.72 17.47 -5.80
CA SER A 46 -31.13 16.19 -6.21
C SER A 46 -31.24 15.16 -5.09
N VAL A 47 -31.12 13.87 -5.43
CA VAL A 47 -31.03 12.77 -4.45
C VAL A 47 -29.94 13.04 -3.41
N GLU A 48 -28.80 13.59 -3.82
CA GLU A 48 -27.68 13.85 -2.91
C GLU A 48 -27.99 15.01 -1.95
N ASP A 49 -28.74 16.03 -2.37
CA ASP A 49 -29.17 17.12 -1.48
C ASP A 49 -30.12 16.61 -0.38
N LEU A 50 -31.03 15.69 -0.73
CA LEU A 50 -31.94 15.07 0.23
C LEU A 50 -31.18 14.24 1.27
N LYS A 51 -30.19 13.44 0.81
CA LYS A 51 -29.32 12.65 1.70
C LYS A 51 -28.47 13.53 2.59
N GLU A 52 -27.86 14.57 2.02
CA GLU A 52 -27.01 15.53 2.73
C GLU A 52 -27.79 16.15 3.89
N ARG A 53 -29.00 16.64 3.62
CA ARG A 53 -29.87 17.20 4.66
C ARG A 53 -30.24 16.18 5.73
N TYR A 54 -30.64 14.98 5.32
CA TYR A 54 -31.05 13.91 6.24
C TYR A 54 -29.91 13.50 7.18
N TYR A 55 -28.75 13.12 6.62
CA TYR A 55 -27.61 12.65 7.41
C TYR A 55 -26.96 13.77 8.23
N HIS A 56 -26.97 15.01 7.74
CA HIS A 56 -26.54 16.16 8.54
C HIS A 56 -27.38 16.30 9.80
N ILE A 57 -28.71 16.21 9.69
CA ILE A 57 -29.61 16.26 10.85
C ILE A 57 -29.37 15.07 11.79
N CYS A 58 -29.26 13.86 11.26
CA CYS A 58 -28.95 12.67 12.06
C CYS A 58 -27.66 12.84 12.86
N ALA A 59 -26.59 13.31 12.22
CA ALA A 59 -25.30 13.55 12.86
C ALA A 59 -25.40 14.66 13.92
N LYS A 60 -26.10 15.75 13.62
CA LYS A 60 -26.31 16.85 14.56
C LYS A 60 -27.08 16.39 15.80
N LEU A 61 -28.17 15.63 15.61
CA LEU A 61 -28.97 15.10 16.71
C LEU A 61 -28.21 14.07 17.55
N ALA A 62 -27.41 13.20 16.92
CA ALA A 62 -26.57 12.25 17.62
C ALA A 62 -25.55 12.95 18.54
N ASN A 63 -24.89 14.00 18.04
CA ASN A 63 -23.94 14.78 18.85
C ASN A 63 -24.61 15.54 20.00
N ILE A 64 -25.77 16.15 19.78
CA ILE A 64 -26.48 16.91 20.83
C ILE A 64 -27.00 16.00 21.94
N ARG A 65 -27.40 14.78 21.59
CA ARG A 65 -27.95 13.79 22.53
C ARG A 65 -26.86 12.93 23.18
N ALA A 66 -25.61 13.03 22.73
CA ALA A 66 -24.48 12.31 23.31
C ALA A 66 -24.17 12.83 24.72
N ALA A 67 -23.76 11.93 25.62
CA ALA A 67 -23.27 12.33 26.93
C ALA A 67 -21.95 13.10 26.80
N PRO A 68 -21.70 14.12 27.62
CA PRO A 68 -20.44 14.87 27.61
C PRO A 68 -19.23 13.93 27.71
N GLY A 69 -18.30 14.04 26.76
CA GLY A 69 -17.09 13.21 26.69
C GLY A 69 -17.23 11.92 25.85
N THR A 70 -18.38 11.66 25.24
CA THR A 70 -18.54 10.55 24.29
C THR A 70 -18.10 10.96 22.90
N ASP A 71 -17.04 10.32 22.37
CA ASP A 71 -16.64 10.51 20.97
C ASP A 71 -17.43 9.55 20.05
N LEU A 72 -18.44 10.10 19.37
CA LEU A 72 -19.22 9.35 18.39
C LEU A 72 -18.58 9.46 17.02
N LYS A 73 -18.04 8.34 16.51
CA LYS A 73 -17.62 8.23 15.11
C LYS A 73 -18.82 8.13 14.18
N ILE A 74 -19.49 9.25 13.96
CA ILE A 74 -20.67 9.33 13.09
C ILE A 74 -20.22 9.34 11.62
N PRO A 75 -20.70 8.41 10.79
CA PRO A 75 -20.43 8.44 9.36
C PRO A 75 -20.93 9.73 8.73
N VAL A 76 -20.03 10.49 8.10
CA VAL A 76 -20.37 11.73 7.39
C VAL A 76 -20.69 11.40 5.94
N PHE A 77 -21.85 11.85 5.48
CA PHE A 77 -22.23 11.75 4.07
C PHE A 77 -21.57 12.89 3.27
N ASP A 78 -20.63 12.56 2.39
CA ASP A 78 -19.99 13.53 1.49
C ASP A 78 -20.77 13.61 0.17
N ALA A 79 -21.71 14.57 0.12
CA ALA A 79 -22.51 14.83 -1.07
C ALA A 79 -21.66 15.29 -2.27
N GLY A 80 -20.54 15.97 -2.03
CA GLY A 80 -19.62 16.39 -3.09
C GLY A 80 -18.94 15.19 -3.74
N HIS A 81 -18.50 14.22 -2.94
CA HIS A 81 -17.97 12.95 -3.43
C HIS A 81 -19.01 12.18 -4.23
N GLU A 82 -20.22 12.02 -3.71
CA GLU A 82 -21.28 11.26 -4.40
C GLU A 82 -21.71 11.91 -5.72
N ARG A 83 -21.83 13.24 -5.78
CA ARG A 83 -22.09 13.95 -7.05
C ARG A 83 -21.00 13.67 -8.09
N ARG A 84 -19.72 13.83 -7.73
CA ARG A 84 -18.59 13.54 -8.63
C ARG A 84 -18.55 12.08 -9.08
N ARG A 85 -18.82 11.14 -8.16
CA ARG A 85 -18.89 9.70 -8.45
C ARG A 85 -19.98 9.40 -9.48
N LYS A 86 -21.17 10.00 -9.30
CA LYS A 86 -22.30 9.83 -10.22
C LYS A 86 -22.01 10.43 -11.59
N GLU A 87 -21.43 11.63 -11.66
CA GLU A 87 -21.02 12.27 -12.92
C GLU A 87 -20.02 11.42 -13.71
N GLN A 88 -19.06 10.77 -13.03
CA GLN A 88 -18.10 9.87 -13.69
C GLN A 88 -18.78 8.64 -14.29
N LEU A 89 -19.71 8.03 -13.55
CA LEU A 89 -20.49 6.89 -14.05
C LEU A 89 -21.36 7.28 -15.24
N GLU A 90 -21.98 8.46 -15.17
CA GLU A 90 -22.84 8.96 -16.24
C GLU A 90 -22.05 9.26 -17.52
N ARG A 91 -20.82 9.79 -17.40
CA ARG A 91 -19.89 9.92 -18.55
C ARG A 91 -19.55 8.57 -19.17
N LEU A 92 -19.31 7.55 -18.36
CA LEU A 92 -19.01 6.21 -18.86
C LEU A 92 -20.24 5.57 -19.53
N TYR A 93 -21.41 5.76 -18.94
CA TYR A 93 -22.68 5.23 -19.44
C TYR A 93 -23.09 5.86 -20.77
N ASN A 94 -22.89 7.17 -20.92
CA ASN A 94 -23.23 7.93 -22.13
C ASN A 94 -22.14 7.88 -23.21
N ARG A 95 -21.13 7.03 -23.04
CA ARG A 95 -20.02 6.92 -23.97
C ARG A 95 -20.50 6.33 -25.31
N THR A 96 -20.16 6.99 -26.41
CA THR A 96 -20.53 6.48 -27.75
C THR A 96 -19.55 5.42 -28.24
N PRO A 97 -19.98 4.49 -29.13
CA PRO A 97 -19.08 3.52 -29.73
C PRO A 97 -17.88 4.15 -30.45
N GLU A 98 -18.07 5.31 -31.07
CA GLU A 98 -16.99 6.06 -31.75
C GLU A 98 -15.95 6.55 -30.74
N GLN A 99 -16.38 7.08 -29.60
CA GLN A 99 -15.48 7.48 -28.51
C GLN A 99 -14.72 6.29 -27.93
N VAL A 100 -15.34 5.10 -27.88
CA VAL A 100 -14.65 3.85 -27.50
C VAL A 100 -13.53 3.53 -28.49
N ALA A 101 -13.87 3.47 -29.79
CA ALA A 101 -12.91 3.15 -30.84
C ALA A 101 -11.75 4.16 -30.91
N GLU A 102 -12.05 5.46 -30.74
CA GLU A 102 -11.05 6.52 -30.71
C GLU A 102 -10.09 6.38 -29.51
N GLU A 103 -10.59 6.14 -28.29
CA GLU A 103 -9.71 5.93 -27.13
C GLU A 103 -8.86 4.68 -27.31
N GLU A 104 -9.42 3.59 -27.82
CA GLU A 104 -8.65 2.37 -28.10
C GLU A 104 -7.53 2.63 -29.11
N TYR A 105 -7.80 3.39 -30.17
CA TYR A 105 -6.80 3.81 -31.14
C TYR A 105 -5.71 4.67 -30.48
N LEU A 106 -6.09 5.66 -29.68
CA LEU A 106 -5.15 6.54 -28.96
C LEU A 106 -4.29 5.75 -27.96
N ILE A 107 -4.85 4.78 -27.24
CA ILE A 107 -4.11 3.90 -26.32
C ILE A 107 -3.08 3.06 -27.10
N GLN A 108 -3.45 2.52 -28.26
CA GLN A 108 -2.51 1.78 -29.09
C GLN A 108 -1.37 2.68 -29.58
N GLU A 109 -1.68 3.92 -29.97
CA GLU A 109 -0.67 4.85 -30.45
C GLU A 109 0.25 5.36 -29.34
N LEU A 110 -0.29 5.60 -28.15
CA LEU A 110 0.48 5.90 -26.93
C LEU A 110 1.48 4.76 -26.65
N ARG A 111 1.05 3.50 -26.68
CA ARG A 111 1.94 2.34 -26.48
C ARG A 111 3.07 2.29 -27.51
N LYS A 112 2.78 2.61 -28.78
CA LYS A 112 3.83 2.68 -29.83
C LYS A 112 4.83 3.79 -29.54
N ILE A 113 4.36 4.96 -29.08
CA ILE A 113 5.23 6.09 -28.70
C ILE A 113 6.11 5.71 -27.50
N GLU A 114 5.53 5.10 -26.46
CA GLU A 114 6.27 4.64 -25.28
C GLU A 114 7.34 3.60 -25.63
N ALA A 115 7.02 2.63 -26.48
CA ALA A 115 7.99 1.65 -26.96
C ALA A 115 9.16 2.30 -27.71
N ARG A 116 8.87 3.23 -28.63
CA ARG A 116 9.90 3.99 -29.35
C ARG A 116 10.74 4.86 -28.42
N LYS A 117 10.13 5.47 -27.41
CA LYS A 117 10.83 6.27 -26.39
C LYS A 117 11.81 5.40 -25.60
N LYS A 118 11.36 4.24 -25.12
CA LYS A 118 12.19 3.27 -24.39
C LYS A 118 13.34 2.75 -25.24
N GLU A 119 13.11 2.48 -26.52
CA GLU A 119 14.17 2.05 -27.44
C GLU A 119 15.22 3.13 -27.65
N ARG A 120 14.81 4.39 -27.87
CA ARG A 120 15.74 5.52 -27.97
C ARG A 120 16.56 5.70 -26.70
N GLU A 121 15.91 5.64 -25.54
CA GLU A 121 16.58 5.78 -24.24
C GLU A 121 17.63 4.68 -24.02
N LYS A 122 17.31 3.43 -24.40
CA LYS A 122 18.28 2.34 -24.38
C LYS A 122 19.45 2.58 -25.33
N ARG A 123 19.20 3.01 -26.57
CA ARG A 123 20.26 3.32 -27.54
C ARG A 123 21.17 4.44 -27.05
N THR A 124 20.61 5.49 -26.45
CA THR A 124 21.40 6.58 -25.86
C THR A 124 22.23 6.08 -24.68
N GLN A 125 21.67 5.25 -23.80
CA GLN A 125 22.43 4.65 -22.68
C GLN A 125 23.58 3.76 -23.18
N ASP A 126 23.35 2.95 -24.22
CA ASP A 126 24.37 2.07 -24.79
C ASP A 126 25.47 2.89 -25.48
N LEU A 127 25.12 3.97 -26.20
CA LEU A 127 26.08 4.91 -26.77
C LEU A 127 26.92 5.62 -25.69
N GLN A 128 26.28 6.05 -24.59
CA GLN A 128 26.97 6.68 -23.46
C GLN A 128 28.00 5.73 -22.84
N LYS A 129 27.64 4.45 -22.65
CA LYS A 129 28.55 3.42 -22.15
C LYS A 129 29.75 3.20 -23.08
N LEU A 130 29.52 3.20 -24.40
CA LEU A 130 30.59 3.09 -25.39
C LEU A 130 31.56 4.27 -25.33
N ILE A 131 31.05 5.50 -25.19
CA ILE A 131 31.89 6.71 -25.02
C ILE A 131 32.71 6.59 -23.72
N THR A 132 32.08 6.25 -22.59
CA THR A 132 32.80 6.07 -21.31
C THR A 132 33.85 4.96 -21.38
N ALA A 133 33.57 3.85 -22.08
CA ALA A 133 34.54 2.78 -22.30
C ALA A 133 35.72 3.23 -23.17
N ALA A 134 35.48 4.05 -24.19
CA ALA A 134 36.53 4.62 -25.03
C ALA A 134 37.40 5.64 -24.26
N ASP A 135 36.79 6.50 -23.44
CA ASP A 135 37.50 7.48 -22.60
C ASP A 135 38.36 6.78 -21.54
N THR A 136 37.84 5.76 -20.87
CA THR A 136 38.61 4.96 -19.90
C THR A 136 39.78 4.22 -20.53
N THR A 137 39.61 3.68 -21.75
CA THR A 137 40.71 3.05 -22.51
C THR A 137 41.76 4.09 -22.91
N THR A 138 41.35 5.30 -23.28
CA THR A 138 42.25 6.40 -23.64
C THR A 138 43.04 6.92 -22.44
N GLU A 139 42.38 7.03 -21.28
CA GLU A 139 43.04 7.37 -20.00
C GLU A 139 43.99 6.26 -19.53
N GLN A 140 43.65 4.99 -19.72
CA GLN A 140 44.58 3.87 -19.46
C GLN A 140 45.82 3.92 -20.36
N ARG A 141 45.67 4.20 -21.66
CA ARG A 141 46.81 4.41 -22.58
C ARG A 141 47.65 5.64 -22.22
N ARG A 142 47.03 6.70 -21.67
CA ARG A 142 47.74 7.87 -21.14
C ARG A 142 48.46 7.57 -19.82
N ALA A 143 47.89 6.72 -18.97
CA ALA A 143 48.49 6.26 -17.73
C ALA A 143 49.68 5.31 -17.98
N GLU A 144 49.65 4.49 -19.04
CA GLU A 144 50.78 3.63 -19.45
C GLU A 144 52.01 4.43 -19.92
N ARG A 145 51.84 5.68 -20.37
CA ARG A 145 52.95 6.61 -20.68
C ARG A 145 53.57 7.28 -19.45
N LYS A 146 53.02 7.07 -18.25
CA LYS A 146 53.62 7.48 -16.98
C LYS A 146 53.56 6.34 -15.96
N ALA A 147 54.57 5.46 -15.96
CA ALA A 147 54.87 4.69 -14.76
C ALA A 147 55.21 5.67 -13.61
N PRO A 148 54.62 5.53 -12.41
CA PRO A 148 55.22 4.60 -11.44
C PRO A 148 54.25 3.93 -10.44
N LYS A 149 54.71 2.75 -9.98
CA LYS A 149 54.54 2.13 -8.65
C LYS A 149 53.12 1.87 -8.10
N LYS A 150 52.82 0.56 -8.02
CA LYS A 150 51.83 -0.10 -7.16
C LYS A 150 51.65 0.58 -5.80
N LYS A 151 50.41 0.96 -5.48
CA LYS A 151 49.87 0.92 -4.11
C LYS A 151 48.59 0.09 -4.12
N LEU A 152 48.51 -0.87 -3.20
CA LEU A 152 47.32 -1.68 -2.95
C LEU A 152 46.15 -0.79 -2.49
N PRO A 153 44.91 -1.08 -2.90
CA PRO A 153 43.75 -0.41 -2.35
C PRO A 153 43.39 -1.00 -0.97
N GLN A 154 43.48 -0.18 0.06
CA GLN A 154 42.83 -0.40 1.35
C GLN A 154 41.32 -0.23 1.15
N LYS A 155 40.56 -1.31 1.31
CA LYS A 155 39.10 -1.25 1.52
C LYS A 155 38.86 -0.61 2.89
N LYS A 156 38.36 0.63 2.90
CA LYS A 156 37.62 1.18 4.04
C LYS A 156 36.16 0.75 3.88
N GLU A 157 35.76 -0.28 4.61
CA GLU A 157 34.33 -0.52 4.87
C GLU A 157 33.88 0.52 5.89
N THR A 158 33.13 1.51 5.43
CA THR A 158 32.25 2.30 6.29
C THR A 158 31.06 1.43 6.66
N GLU A 159 31.10 0.82 7.84
CA GLU A 159 29.89 0.37 8.52
C GLU A 159 29.03 1.61 8.83
N LYS A 160 27.91 1.72 8.13
CA LYS A 160 26.77 2.47 8.66
C LYS A 160 26.00 1.51 9.58
N PRO A 161 25.52 1.96 10.75
CA PRO A 161 24.59 1.16 11.53
C PRO A 161 23.29 1.02 10.73
N ALA A 162 23.08 -0.14 10.13
CA ALA A 162 21.78 -0.51 9.60
C ALA A 162 20.88 -0.82 10.79
N VAL A 163 20.07 0.15 11.19
CA VAL A 163 18.79 -0.20 11.80
C VAL A 163 18.09 -1.07 10.76
N PRO A 164 17.70 -2.33 11.08
CA PRO A 164 17.06 -3.18 10.10
C PRO A 164 15.73 -2.55 9.74
N GLU A 165 15.70 -1.91 8.58
CA GLU A 165 14.49 -1.43 7.94
C GLU A 165 13.59 -2.66 7.80
N THR A 166 12.47 -2.62 8.51
CA THR A 166 11.47 -3.68 8.65
C THR A 166 11.39 -4.55 7.40
N ALA A 167 11.60 -5.86 7.56
CA ALA A 167 11.35 -6.88 6.54
C ALA A 167 9.84 -7.06 6.27
N GLY A 168 9.13 -5.94 6.07
CA GLY A 168 7.70 -5.88 5.86
C GLY A 168 7.36 -6.34 4.45
N ILE A 169 6.37 -7.24 4.36
CA ILE A 169 5.79 -7.61 3.08
C ILE A 169 5.18 -6.35 2.46
N LYS A 170 5.67 -5.95 1.27
CA LYS A 170 5.06 -4.84 0.52
C LYS A 170 3.81 -5.34 -0.20
N PHE A 171 2.66 -5.26 0.46
CA PHE A 171 1.39 -5.59 -0.17
C PHE A 171 1.09 -4.66 -1.36
N PRO A 172 0.52 -5.16 -2.47
CA PRO A 172 0.30 -4.33 -3.64
C PRO A 172 -0.76 -3.24 -3.38
N ASP A 173 -0.41 -1.99 -3.67
CA ASP A 173 -1.39 -0.92 -3.80
C ASP A 173 -2.07 -1.01 -5.17
N PHE A 174 -3.39 -1.24 -5.20
CA PHE A 174 -4.16 -1.25 -6.43
C PHE A 174 -4.33 0.19 -6.93
N LYS A 175 -3.49 0.57 -7.91
CA LYS A 175 -3.53 1.88 -8.57
C LYS A 175 -4.44 1.92 -9.81
N SER A 176 -5.06 0.78 -10.17
CA SER A 176 -6.01 0.70 -11.28
C SER A 176 -7.36 1.30 -10.87
N ALA A 177 -7.87 2.25 -11.65
CA ALA A 177 -9.22 2.77 -11.48
C ALA A 177 -10.26 1.65 -11.63
N GLY A 178 -11.23 1.57 -10.71
CA GLY A 178 -12.31 0.57 -10.74
C GLY A 178 -12.64 -0.01 -9.37
N VAL A 179 -13.60 -0.94 -9.36
CA VAL A 179 -14.00 -1.67 -8.15
C VAL A 179 -13.07 -2.86 -7.94
N THR A 180 -12.45 -2.97 -6.77
CA THR A 180 -11.62 -4.11 -6.38
C THR A 180 -12.21 -4.80 -5.15
N LEU A 181 -12.05 -6.12 -5.07
CA LEU A 181 -12.47 -6.88 -3.89
C LEU A 181 -11.43 -6.71 -2.79
N ARG A 182 -11.89 -6.46 -1.56
CA ARG A 182 -10.99 -6.28 -0.41
C ARG A 182 -10.07 -7.47 -0.17
N SER A 183 -10.54 -8.69 -0.44
CA SER A 183 -9.75 -9.93 -0.36
C SER A 183 -8.52 -9.92 -1.27
N GLN A 184 -8.51 -9.12 -2.35
CA GLN A 184 -7.34 -8.99 -3.20
C GLN A 184 -6.17 -8.30 -2.49
N ARG A 185 -6.44 -7.44 -1.49
CA ARG A 185 -5.42 -6.78 -0.64
C ARG A 185 -4.74 -7.76 0.33
N MET A 186 -5.29 -8.96 0.51
CA MET A 186 -4.70 -10.02 1.33
C MET A 186 -3.78 -10.95 0.53
N LYS A 187 -3.72 -10.81 -0.79
CA LYS A 187 -2.83 -11.66 -1.60
C LYS A 187 -1.37 -11.31 -1.34
N LEU A 188 -0.57 -12.32 -1.00
CA LEU A 188 0.87 -12.16 -0.84
C LEU A 188 1.51 -11.81 -2.19
N PRO A 189 2.44 -10.84 -2.25
CA PRO A 189 3.19 -10.56 -3.47
C PRO A 189 4.10 -11.72 -3.86
N SER A 190 4.43 -11.82 -5.15
CA SER A 190 5.39 -12.80 -5.66
C SER A 190 6.81 -12.64 -5.12
N SER A 191 7.13 -11.49 -4.51
CA SER A 191 8.40 -11.26 -3.80
C SER A 191 8.55 -12.14 -2.54
N VAL A 192 7.44 -12.63 -1.97
CA VAL A 192 7.45 -13.58 -0.86
C VAL A 192 7.63 -14.98 -1.46
N GLY A 193 8.85 -15.52 -1.38
CA GLY A 193 9.16 -16.84 -1.95
C GLY A 193 8.36 -17.98 -1.30
N GLN A 194 8.10 -19.06 -2.06
CA GLN A 194 7.26 -20.19 -1.63
C GLN A 194 7.65 -20.80 -0.27
N LYS A 195 8.95 -20.85 0.06
CA LYS A 195 9.43 -21.35 1.36
C LYS A 195 8.93 -20.49 2.53
N LYS A 196 8.95 -19.15 2.36
CA LYS A 196 8.43 -18.21 3.36
C LYS A 196 6.91 -18.32 3.47
N ILE A 197 6.20 -18.50 2.36
CA ILE A 197 4.74 -18.69 2.36
C ILE A 197 4.36 -19.93 3.18
N LYS A 198 5.00 -21.07 2.94
CA LYS A 198 4.74 -22.30 3.72
C LYS A 198 5.06 -22.15 5.21
N ALA A 199 6.18 -21.50 5.54
CA ALA A 199 6.54 -21.23 6.92
C ALA A 199 5.51 -20.32 7.61
N LEU A 200 5.01 -19.32 6.88
CA LEU A 200 3.97 -18.42 7.36
C LEU A 200 2.63 -19.14 7.58
N GLU A 201 2.20 -19.99 6.65
CA GLU A 201 0.99 -20.81 6.82
C GLU A 201 1.11 -21.71 8.05
N GLN A 202 2.26 -22.34 8.26
CA GLN A 202 2.53 -23.18 9.44
C GLN A 202 2.48 -22.37 10.75
N MET A 203 3.11 -21.19 10.81
CA MET A 203 3.06 -20.33 12.00
C MET A 203 1.65 -19.81 12.29
N LEU A 204 0.87 -19.49 11.25
CA LEU A 204 -0.53 -19.10 11.41
C LEU A 204 -1.38 -20.26 11.97
N MET A 205 -1.16 -21.49 11.48
CA MET A 205 -1.82 -22.68 12.03
C MET A 205 -1.46 -22.92 13.50
N GLU A 206 -0.18 -22.75 13.87
CA GLU A 206 0.29 -22.87 15.26
C GLU A 206 -0.35 -21.84 16.19
N LEU A 207 -0.60 -20.63 15.69
CA LEU A 207 -1.31 -19.58 16.42
C LEU A 207 -2.85 -19.75 16.43
N GLY A 208 -3.38 -20.77 15.73
CA GLY A 208 -4.82 -21.00 15.60
C GLY A 208 -5.54 -19.95 14.75
N VAL A 209 -4.81 -19.23 13.88
CA VAL A 209 -5.37 -18.21 13.00
C VAL A 209 -5.78 -18.84 11.67
N ASP A 210 -7.01 -18.59 11.24
CA ASP A 210 -7.49 -19.03 9.92
C ASP A 210 -6.64 -18.42 8.79
N LEU A 211 -6.31 -19.23 7.79
CA LEU A 211 -5.54 -18.81 6.62
C LEU A 211 -6.35 -17.93 5.68
N ASN A 212 -7.68 -18.06 5.69
CA ASN A 212 -8.59 -17.32 4.81
C ASN A 212 -9.70 -16.58 5.60
N PRO A 213 -9.34 -15.67 6.51
CA PRO A 213 -10.33 -14.99 7.33
C PRO A 213 -11.21 -14.05 6.48
N MET A 214 -12.38 -13.71 7.00
CA MET A 214 -13.34 -12.84 6.31
C MET A 214 -12.70 -11.48 5.96
N PRO A 215 -12.74 -11.02 4.69
CA PRO A 215 -12.00 -9.83 4.26
C PRO A 215 -12.75 -8.52 4.58
N THR A 216 -12.92 -8.20 5.87
CA THR A 216 -13.34 -6.86 6.33
C THR A 216 -12.12 -5.91 6.38
N GLU A 217 -12.32 -4.58 6.49
CA GLU A 217 -11.17 -3.63 6.48
C GLU A 217 -10.21 -3.91 7.63
N GLU A 218 -10.76 -4.04 8.83
CA GLU A 218 -10.00 -4.26 10.04
C GLU A 218 -9.26 -5.60 10.00
N ILE A 219 -9.93 -6.68 9.59
CA ILE A 219 -9.30 -8.00 9.49
C ILE A 219 -8.18 -8.00 8.44
N VAL A 220 -8.40 -7.39 7.27
CA VAL A 220 -7.37 -7.32 6.22
C VAL A 220 -6.13 -6.58 6.72
N GLN A 221 -6.31 -5.46 7.42
CA GLN A 221 -5.21 -4.69 7.98
C GLN A 221 -4.43 -5.51 9.02
N MET A 222 -5.12 -6.02 10.04
CA MET A 222 -4.50 -6.79 11.13
C MET A 222 -3.83 -8.07 10.62
N PHE A 223 -4.46 -8.77 9.67
CA PHE A 223 -3.92 -10.00 9.10
C PHE A 223 -2.69 -9.73 8.23
N ASN A 224 -2.64 -8.62 7.50
CA ASN A 224 -1.47 -8.23 6.72
C ASN A 224 -0.29 -7.82 7.61
N GLU A 225 -0.57 -7.10 8.71
CA GLU A 225 0.41 -6.71 9.72
C GLU A 225 1.02 -7.94 10.40
N LEU A 226 0.17 -8.83 10.95
CA LEU A 226 0.60 -10.10 11.54
C LEU A 226 1.49 -10.91 10.60
N ARG A 227 1.11 -11.02 9.32
CA ARG A 227 1.89 -11.77 8.33
C ARG A 227 3.25 -11.13 8.05
N SER A 228 3.35 -9.81 8.11
CA SER A 228 4.62 -9.09 7.97
C SER A 228 5.53 -9.39 9.16
N ASP A 229 4.99 -9.34 10.37
CA ASP A 229 5.72 -9.66 11.61
C ASP A 229 6.20 -11.11 11.63
N LEU A 230 5.35 -12.05 11.18
CA LEU A 230 5.71 -13.46 11.07
C LEU A 230 6.84 -13.70 10.07
N VAL A 231 6.85 -13.01 8.92
CA VAL A 231 7.97 -13.10 7.96
C VAL A 231 9.25 -12.56 8.58
N LEU A 232 9.19 -11.41 9.26
CA LEU A 232 10.34 -10.86 9.97
C LEU A 232 10.86 -11.84 11.04
N LEU A 233 9.98 -12.44 11.85
CA LEU A 233 10.34 -13.45 12.83
C LEU A 233 11.04 -14.65 12.18
N TYR A 234 10.54 -15.13 11.04
CA TYR A 234 11.14 -16.23 10.29
C TYR A 234 12.55 -15.89 9.75
N GLU A 235 12.78 -14.65 9.33
CA GLU A 235 14.10 -14.18 8.91
C GLU A 235 15.07 -14.07 10.10
N LEU A 236 14.60 -13.52 11.23
CA LEU A 236 15.38 -13.42 12.46
C LEU A 236 15.77 -14.80 13.00
N LYS A 237 14.86 -15.78 12.97
CA LYS A 237 15.16 -17.17 13.36
C LYS A 237 16.26 -17.79 12.50
N GLN A 238 16.25 -17.54 11.18
CA GLN A 238 17.31 -18.02 10.29
C GLN A 238 18.65 -17.32 10.53
N ALA A 239 18.63 -15.98 10.71
CA ALA A 239 19.84 -15.22 11.00
C ALA A 239 20.47 -15.70 12.32
N PHE A 240 19.65 -15.89 13.35
CA PHE A 240 20.08 -16.43 14.63
C PHE A 240 20.70 -17.82 14.50
N ALA A 241 20.04 -18.75 13.81
CA ALA A 241 20.57 -20.10 13.59
C ALA A 241 21.92 -20.10 12.85
N ASN A 242 22.11 -19.18 11.89
CA ASN A 242 23.39 -19.01 11.21
C ASN A 242 24.47 -18.50 12.16
N CYS A 243 24.17 -17.48 12.97
CA CYS A 243 25.08 -16.98 13.99
C CYS A 243 25.48 -18.06 14.99
N GLU A 244 24.54 -18.89 15.45
CA GLU A 244 24.82 -20.03 16.34
C GLU A 244 25.75 -21.05 15.69
N TYR A 245 25.50 -21.39 14.42
CA TYR A 245 26.34 -22.31 13.66
C TYR A 245 27.78 -21.78 13.49
N GLU A 246 27.94 -20.52 13.12
CA GLU A 246 29.24 -19.88 13.00
C GLU A 246 30.00 -19.88 14.33
N LEU A 247 29.30 -19.59 15.43
CA LEU A 247 29.87 -19.58 16.77
C LEU A 247 30.33 -20.98 17.20
N GLN A 248 29.53 -22.03 16.94
CA GLN A 248 29.91 -23.42 17.20
C GLN A 248 31.12 -23.84 16.37
N MET A 249 31.15 -23.49 15.08
CA MET A 249 32.28 -23.76 14.20
C MET A 249 33.56 -23.06 14.71
N LEU A 250 33.44 -21.82 15.18
CA LEU A 250 34.57 -21.05 15.70
C LEU A 250 35.10 -21.65 17.00
N ARG A 251 34.21 -22.10 17.90
CA ARG A 251 34.57 -22.84 19.12
C ARG A 251 35.37 -24.11 18.80
N HIS A 252 34.88 -24.93 17.86
CA HIS A 252 35.61 -26.14 17.45
C HIS A 252 36.99 -25.84 16.84
N ARG A 253 37.11 -24.78 16.03
CA ARG A 253 38.41 -24.34 15.50
C ARG A 253 39.36 -23.89 16.61
N TYR A 254 38.85 -23.13 17.58
CA TYR A 254 39.63 -22.69 18.73
C TYR A 254 40.14 -23.87 19.56
N GLU A 255 39.29 -24.85 19.88
CA GLU A 255 39.67 -26.06 20.61
C GLU A 255 40.74 -26.88 19.87
N ALA A 256 40.63 -27.01 18.55
CA ALA A 256 41.62 -27.71 17.73
C ALA A 256 42.99 -27.03 17.77
N LEU A 257 43.03 -25.69 17.66
CA LEU A 257 44.25 -24.90 17.75
C LEU A 257 44.86 -24.92 19.17
N ALA A 258 44.03 -24.84 20.21
CA ALA A 258 44.49 -24.92 21.60
C ALA A 258 45.14 -26.29 21.90
N LYS A 259 44.58 -27.38 21.39
CA LYS A 259 45.17 -28.73 21.51
C LYS A 259 46.52 -28.83 20.78
N ALA A 260 46.62 -28.27 19.57
CA ALA A 260 47.87 -28.25 18.80
C ALA A 260 48.98 -27.41 19.46
N GLY A 261 48.63 -26.35 20.20
CA GLY A 261 49.58 -25.53 20.95
C GLY A 261 50.09 -26.16 22.25
N SER A 262 49.36 -27.14 22.82
CA SER A 262 49.74 -27.84 24.05
C SER A 262 50.77 -28.97 23.86
N THR A 263 51.07 -29.34 22.62
CA THR A 263 52.03 -30.41 22.25
C THR A 263 53.36 -29.88 21.71
N GLY A 264 53.83 -28.73 22.19
CA GLY A 264 55.19 -28.22 21.95
C GLY A 264 56.22 -28.92 22.86
N PRO A 265 57.46 -29.15 22.41
CA PRO A 265 58.37 -30.12 23.03
C PRO A 265 58.83 -29.67 24.43
N SER A 266 58.70 -30.57 25.41
CA SER A 266 59.43 -30.48 26.66
C SER A 266 60.93 -30.47 26.35
N THR A 267 61.58 -29.31 26.46
CA THR A 267 63.03 -29.21 26.51
C THR A 267 63.47 -29.81 27.84
N ASP A 268 63.79 -31.10 27.83
CA ASP A 268 64.44 -31.77 28.93
C ASP A 268 65.90 -31.31 28.99
N GLY A 269 66.30 -30.85 30.18
CA GLY A 269 67.63 -30.33 30.46
C GLY A 269 68.65 -31.45 30.59
N GLY A 270 69.80 -31.26 29.94
CA GLY A 270 71.03 -32.01 30.16
C GLY A 270 72.19 -31.04 30.35
#